data_AF-A0A534S3B9-F1
#
_entry.id   AF-A0A534S3B9-F1
#
_cell.length_a   1.000
_cell.length_b   1.000
_cell.length_c   1.000
_cell.angle_alpha   90.00
_cell.angle_beta   90.00
_cell.angle_gamma   90.00
#
_symmetry.space_group_name_H-M   'P 1'
#
loop_
_entity.id
_entity.type
_entity.pdbx_description
1 polymer ?
#
loop_
_entity_poly.entity_id
_entity_poly.type
_entity_poly.pdbx_seq_one_letter_code
_entity_poly.pdbx_strand_id
1 'polypeptide(L)'
;MPTPQAAIFAKMGEHQWYVHLSRTDGADLKVIKSVLQKLRADCARKDINLLLGFGPTLLRDLSNDIPNDFQPFETIKATDGSGKEAKGTQEELLFWMHSPRKDQVWKTQWEARQALKGHMKVARETITFIYGESLDMTGFIDGTGNPTPDREREVAIVPEGKPGAGGSFILAQRWVHDLEAWEKLSLEEQEGVFGRTKADS
;
A
#
# COMPACT_ATOMS: atom_id res chain seq x y z
N MET A 1 23.60 -8.07 -3.33
CA MET A 1 22.49 -7.48 -4.10
C MET A 1 21.40 -7.06 -3.12
N PRO A 2 20.80 -5.87 -3.26
CA PRO A 2 19.69 -5.46 -2.42
C PRO A 2 18.49 -6.40 -2.62
N THR A 3 17.79 -6.71 -1.53
CA THR A 3 16.67 -7.66 -1.53
C THR A 3 15.36 -6.89 -1.38
N PRO A 4 14.40 -7.02 -2.32
CA PRO A 4 13.08 -6.43 -2.18
C PRO A 4 12.34 -6.92 -0.94
N GLN A 5 11.41 -6.10 -0.44
CA GLN A 5 10.51 -6.54 0.63
C GLN A 5 9.60 -7.65 0.08
N ALA A 6 9.59 -8.80 0.74
CA ALA A 6 8.88 -10.00 0.25
C ALA A 6 7.37 -9.77 0.03
N ALA A 7 6.76 -8.90 0.84
CA ALA A 7 5.35 -8.53 0.72
C ALA A 7 4.97 -7.89 -0.63
N ILE A 8 5.93 -7.40 -1.42
CA ILE A 8 5.66 -6.89 -2.79
C ILE A 8 5.16 -8.02 -3.71
N PHE A 9 5.66 -9.25 -3.51
CA PHE A 9 5.38 -10.41 -4.37
C PHE A 9 4.61 -11.52 -3.66
N ALA A 10 4.42 -11.38 -2.34
CA ALA A 10 3.65 -12.36 -1.58
C ALA A 10 2.21 -12.37 -2.08
N LYS A 11 1.65 -13.57 -2.26
CA LYS A 11 0.21 -13.73 -2.51
C LYS A 11 -0.54 -12.98 -1.42
N MET A 12 -1.53 -12.18 -1.82
CA MET A 12 -2.32 -11.41 -0.87
C MET A 12 -2.90 -12.33 0.21
N GLY A 13 -2.67 -11.97 1.47
CA GLY A 13 -3.22 -12.70 2.61
C GLY A 13 -4.70 -12.39 2.80
N GLU A 14 -5.44 -13.32 3.41
CA GLU A 14 -6.87 -13.19 3.73
C GLU A 14 -7.18 -11.93 4.57
N HIS A 15 -6.27 -11.58 5.48
CA HIS A 15 -6.38 -10.39 6.29
C HIS A 15 -5.22 -9.46 5.97
N GLN A 16 -5.56 -8.23 5.63
CA GLN A 16 -4.57 -7.19 5.40
C GLN A 16 -4.95 -5.94 6.17
N TRP A 17 -3.91 -5.16 6.47
CA TRP A 17 -4.05 -3.97 7.30
C TRP A 17 -3.09 -2.92 6.82
N TYR A 18 -3.64 -1.77 6.48
CA TYR A 18 -2.90 -0.57 6.09
C TYR A 18 -2.93 0.41 7.26
N VAL A 19 -1.76 0.84 7.72
CA VAL A 19 -1.62 1.88 8.74
C VAL A 19 -0.74 2.97 8.17
N HIS A 20 -1.36 4.11 7.84
CA HIS A 20 -0.66 5.31 7.44
C HIS A 20 -0.35 6.15 8.67
N LEU A 21 0.88 6.65 8.73
CA LEU A 21 1.40 7.40 9.86
C LEU A 21 1.95 8.74 9.37
N SER A 22 1.54 9.82 10.03
CA SER A 22 2.20 11.12 9.89
C SER A 22 3.24 11.28 10.99
N ARG A 23 4.33 11.97 10.67
CA ARG A 23 5.36 12.36 11.63
C ARG A 23 4.86 13.49 12.52
N THR A 24 5.22 13.45 13.80
CA THR A 24 4.94 14.55 14.74
C THR A 24 6.12 15.51 14.81
N ASP A 25 5.87 16.74 15.27
CA ASP A 25 6.94 17.70 15.53
C ASP A 25 7.90 17.16 16.60
N GLY A 26 9.20 17.38 16.40
CA GLY A 26 10.24 16.88 17.31
C GLY A 26 10.44 15.36 17.29
N ALA A 27 9.95 14.66 16.28
CA ALA A 27 10.15 13.22 16.15
C ALA A 27 11.64 12.82 16.14
N ASP A 28 11.99 11.78 16.91
CA ASP A 28 13.34 11.25 16.96
C ASP A 28 13.50 10.15 15.89
N LEU A 29 14.29 10.45 14.86
CA LEU A 29 14.60 9.52 13.76
C LEU A 29 15.29 8.24 14.25
N LYS A 30 16.05 8.29 15.34
CA LYS A 30 16.69 7.10 15.92
C LYS A 30 15.65 6.16 16.52
N VAL A 31 14.65 6.71 17.20
CA VAL A 31 13.52 5.92 17.72
C VAL A 31 12.72 5.31 16.57
N ILE A 32 12.36 6.11 15.56
CA ILE A 32 11.64 5.61 14.39
C ILE A 32 12.41 4.45 13.74
N LYS A 33 13.71 4.64 13.43
CA LYS A 33 14.55 3.61 12.82
C LYS A 33 14.62 2.33 13.66
N SER A 34 14.81 2.46 14.97
CA SER A 34 14.86 1.33 15.90
C SER A 34 13.54 0.54 15.91
N VAL A 35 12.41 1.23 15.96
CA VAL A 35 11.08 0.58 15.95
C VAL A 35 10.83 -0.13 14.62
N LEU A 36 11.18 0.47 13.48
CA LEU A 36 11.02 -0.17 12.17
C LEU A 36 11.87 -1.43 12.02
N GLN A 37 13.10 -1.41 12.53
CA GLN A 37 13.97 -2.59 12.55
C GLN A 37 13.37 -3.71 13.40
N LYS A 38 12.86 -3.38 14.59
CA LYS A 38 12.19 -4.33 15.47
C LYS A 38 10.92 -4.89 14.84
N LEU A 39 10.07 -4.04 14.26
CA LEU A 39 8.85 -4.44 13.57
C LEU A 39 9.16 -5.43 12.44
N ARG A 40 10.17 -5.15 11.61
CA ARG A 40 10.60 -6.06 10.54
C ARG A 40 11.04 -7.43 11.09
N ALA A 41 11.82 -7.44 12.17
CA ALA A 41 12.26 -8.69 12.80
C ALA A 41 11.09 -9.48 13.43
N ASP A 42 10.17 -8.78 14.09
CA ASP A 42 8.99 -9.38 14.71
C ASP A 42 8.05 -9.98 13.65
N CYS A 43 7.81 -9.29 12.53
CA CYS A 43 7.03 -9.80 11.42
C CYS A 43 7.67 -11.05 10.80
N ALA A 44 8.97 -11.03 10.54
CA ALA A 44 9.68 -12.20 10.01
C ALA A 44 9.57 -13.42 10.93
N ARG A 45 9.69 -13.24 12.25
CA ARG A 45 9.55 -14.33 13.23
C ARG A 45 8.12 -14.89 13.30
N LYS A 46 7.11 -14.03 13.07
CA LYS A 46 5.69 -14.38 13.17
C LYS A 46 5.07 -14.80 11.84
N ASP A 47 5.87 -14.88 10.77
CA ASP A 47 5.39 -15.14 9.41
C ASP A 47 4.28 -14.14 8.98
N ILE A 48 4.53 -12.85 9.23
CA ILE A 48 3.68 -11.76 8.79
C ILE A 48 4.39 -11.09 7.61
N ASN A 49 3.72 -11.03 6.47
CA ASN A 49 4.20 -10.23 5.35
C ASN A 49 4.09 -8.75 5.71
N LEU A 50 5.20 -8.05 5.63
CA LEU A 50 5.31 -6.63 5.94
C LEU A 50 5.91 -5.89 4.75
N LEU A 51 5.23 -4.84 4.32
CA LEU A 51 5.78 -3.77 3.50
C LEU A 51 5.81 -2.48 4.33
N LEU A 52 7.00 -1.90 4.42
CA LEU A 52 7.21 -0.53 4.90
C LEU A 52 7.32 0.40 3.70
N GLY A 53 6.35 1.30 3.56
CA GLY A 53 6.38 2.39 2.59
C GLY A 53 6.81 3.69 3.28
N PHE A 54 7.63 4.50 2.64
CA PHE A 54 8.14 5.75 3.20
C PHE A 54 7.66 6.92 2.37
N GLY A 55 7.26 8.02 3.01
CA GLY A 55 7.02 9.29 2.34
C GLY A 55 8.34 9.94 1.89
N PRO A 56 8.31 10.88 0.91
CA PRO A 56 9.50 11.53 0.37
C PRO A 56 10.39 12.21 1.42
N THR A 57 9.76 12.86 2.40
CA THR A 57 10.41 13.54 3.53
C THR A 57 11.06 12.58 4.51
N LEU A 58 10.32 11.58 5.01
CA LEU A 58 10.87 10.60 5.94
C LEU A 58 12.01 9.79 5.31
N LEU A 59 11.87 9.36 4.06
CA LEU A 59 12.91 8.57 3.39
C LEU A 59 14.21 9.37 3.28
N ARG A 60 14.12 10.64 2.89
CA ARG A 60 15.24 11.59 2.83
C ARG A 60 15.94 11.78 4.16
N ASP A 61 15.19 11.78 5.26
CA ASP A 61 15.77 11.94 6.58
C ASP A 61 16.39 10.65 7.13
N LEU A 62 16.01 9.48 6.61
CA LEU A 62 16.50 8.17 7.07
C LEU A 62 17.62 7.57 6.20
N SER A 63 17.73 7.97 4.93
CA SER A 63 18.62 7.37 3.94
C SER A 63 19.12 8.41 2.92
N ASN A 64 20.31 8.18 2.37
CA ASN A 64 20.81 8.91 1.20
C ASN A 64 20.63 8.10 -0.10
N ASP A 65 20.19 6.85 -0.01
CA ASP A 65 19.93 5.97 -1.15
C ASP A 65 18.45 6.07 -1.55
N ILE A 66 18.15 6.99 -2.47
CA ILE A 66 16.79 7.39 -2.85
C ILE A 66 16.72 7.53 -4.37
N PRO A 67 15.67 7.01 -5.03
CA PRO A 67 15.46 7.25 -6.45
C PRO A 67 15.39 8.75 -6.77
N ASN A 68 15.98 9.16 -7.90
CA ASN A 68 16.14 10.59 -8.25
C ASN A 68 14.80 11.32 -8.46
N ASP A 69 13.75 10.60 -8.82
CA ASP A 69 12.40 11.08 -9.13
C ASP A 69 11.39 10.77 -8.02
N PHE A 70 11.86 10.41 -6.82
CA PHE A 70 10.96 10.14 -5.70
C PHE A 70 10.39 11.42 -5.10
N GLN A 71 9.09 11.65 -5.35
CA GLN A 71 8.41 12.90 -5.05
C GLN A 71 6.99 12.67 -4.49
N PRO A 72 6.40 13.68 -3.83
CA PRO A 72 5.00 13.65 -3.43
C PRO A 72 4.07 13.44 -4.63
N PHE A 73 2.96 12.74 -4.43
CA PHE A 73 1.87 12.72 -5.41
C PHE A 73 1.13 14.06 -5.38
N GLU A 74 1.09 14.74 -6.51
CA GLU A 74 0.36 16.00 -6.66
C GLU A 74 -1.11 15.74 -7.01
N THR A 75 -2.01 16.59 -6.50
CA THR A 75 -3.44 16.46 -6.82
C THR A 75 -3.68 16.64 -8.32
N ILE A 76 -4.21 15.60 -8.97
CA ILE A 76 -4.60 15.64 -10.38
C ILE A 76 -6.08 15.98 -10.46
N LYS A 77 -6.42 17.04 -11.21
CA LYS A 77 -7.79 17.46 -11.45
C LYS A 77 -8.26 17.02 -12.83
N ALA A 78 -9.47 16.48 -12.91
CA ALA A 78 -10.07 16.13 -14.18
C ALA A 78 -10.33 17.39 -15.01
N THR A 79 -10.07 17.30 -16.31
CA THR A 79 -10.26 18.40 -17.28
C THR A 79 -11.57 18.29 -18.06
N ASP A 80 -12.36 17.23 -17.80
CA ASP A 80 -13.61 16.90 -18.48
C ASP A 80 -14.85 17.64 -17.92
N GLY A 81 -14.65 18.57 -16.98
CA GLY A 81 -15.72 19.30 -16.32
C GLY A 81 -16.44 18.54 -15.20
N SER A 82 -16.06 17.28 -14.90
CA SER A 82 -16.69 16.47 -13.85
C SER A 82 -16.40 16.97 -12.42
N GLY A 83 -15.37 17.81 -12.24
CA GLY A 83 -14.90 18.24 -10.92
C GLY A 83 -14.20 17.13 -10.11
N LYS A 84 -13.95 15.96 -10.72
CA LYS A 84 -13.26 14.85 -10.05
C LYS A 84 -11.78 15.18 -9.83
N GLU A 85 -11.25 14.70 -8.71
CA GLU A 85 -9.85 14.88 -8.34
C GLU A 85 -9.26 13.58 -7.80
N ALA A 86 -8.06 13.22 -8.25
CA ALA A 86 -7.19 12.28 -7.56
C ALA A 86 -6.34 13.09 -6.58
N LYS A 87 -6.72 13.10 -5.29
CA LYS A 87 -6.11 13.98 -4.28
C LYS A 87 -4.76 13.47 -3.79
N GLY A 88 -3.76 14.35 -3.76
CA GLY A 88 -2.52 14.15 -3.01
C GLY A 88 -2.76 14.31 -1.51
N THR A 89 -2.52 13.23 -0.75
CA THR A 89 -2.73 13.15 0.70
C THR A 89 -1.55 12.43 1.35
N GLN A 90 -0.35 12.98 1.13
CA GLN A 90 0.89 12.29 1.46
C GLN A 90 1.05 12.12 2.96
N GLU A 91 1.57 10.95 3.34
CA GLU A 91 1.92 10.57 4.70
C GLU A 91 3.39 10.16 4.75
N GLU A 92 3.94 10.05 5.94
CA GLU A 92 5.37 9.85 6.14
C GLU A 92 5.76 8.37 6.12
N LEU A 93 4.83 7.48 6.51
CA LEU A 93 5.11 6.06 6.67
C LEU A 93 3.83 5.23 6.48
N LEU A 94 3.97 4.08 5.82
CA LEU A 94 2.93 3.08 5.64
C LEU A 94 3.42 1.74 6.19
N PHE A 95 2.60 1.13 7.05
CA PHE A 95 2.64 -0.31 7.30
C PHE A 95 1.57 -0.97 6.45
N TRP A 96 1.96 -1.81 5.51
CA TRP A 96 1.04 -2.76 4.90
C TRP A 96 1.42 -4.15 5.37
N MET A 97 0.50 -4.79 6.08
CA MET A 97 0.72 -6.06 6.75
C MET A 97 -0.36 -7.06 6.33
N HIS A 98 0.02 -8.29 5.99
CA HIS A 98 -0.95 -9.35 5.73
C HIS A 98 -0.51 -10.71 6.26
N SER A 99 -1.48 -11.49 6.73
CA SER A 99 -1.30 -12.80 7.33
C SER A 99 -2.65 -13.51 7.42
N PRO A 100 -2.70 -14.86 7.42
CA PRO A 100 -3.92 -15.59 7.80
C PRO A 100 -4.32 -15.39 9.27
N ARG A 101 -3.47 -14.76 10.08
CA ARG A 101 -3.68 -14.52 11.52
C ARG A 101 -4.00 -13.05 11.80
N LYS A 102 -5.28 -12.66 11.67
CA LYS A 102 -5.74 -11.28 11.89
C LYS A 102 -5.35 -10.72 13.26
N ASP A 103 -5.40 -11.57 14.29
CA ASP A 103 -4.98 -11.27 15.66
C ASP A 103 -3.51 -10.83 15.73
N GLN A 104 -2.63 -11.53 15.00
CA GLN A 104 -1.21 -11.23 14.95
C GLN A 104 -0.92 -9.95 14.18
N VAL A 105 -1.66 -9.68 13.09
CA VAL A 105 -1.57 -8.41 12.37
C VAL A 105 -1.94 -7.25 13.29
N TRP A 106 -3.10 -7.32 13.95
CA TRP A 106 -3.55 -6.29 14.90
C TRP A 106 -2.53 -6.06 16.01
N LYS A 107 -2.08 -7.12 16.67
CA LYS A 107 -1.19 -7.01 17.82
C LYS A 107 0.15 -6.40 17.44
N THR A 108 0.71 -6.82 16.31
CA THR A 108 2.04 -6.39 15.86
C THR A 108 2.03 -4.93 15.39
N GLN A 109 1.03 -4.51 14.59
CA GLN A 109 0.91 -3.10 14.21
C GLN A 109 0.65 -2.20 15.43
N TRP A 110 -0.12 -2.71 16.41
CA TRP A 110 -0.43 -1.97 17.62
C TRP A 110 0.83 -1.72 18.46
N GLU A 111 1.61 -2.76 18.73
CA GLU A 111 2.87 -2.63 19.50
C GLU A 111 3.85 -1.67 18.83
N ALA A 112 3.97 -1.72 17.50
CA ALA A 112 4.79 -0.77 16.75
C ALA A 112 4.30 0.68 16.91
N ARG A 113 2.98 0.93 16.83
CA ARG A 113 2.40 2.25 17.06
C ARG A 113 2.66 2.77 18.48
N GLN A 114 2.66 1.90 19.48
CA GLN A 114 3.02 2.32 20.85
C GLN A 114 4.47 2.69 21.00
N ALA A 115 5.36 1.91 20.40
CA ALA A 115 6.77 2.26 20.41
C ALA A 115 7.07 3.55 19.62
N LEU A 116 6.20 3.94 18.69
CA LEU A 116 6.28 5.20 17.93
C LEU A 116 5.56 6.40 18.58
N LYS A 117 4.92 6.23 19.75
CA LYS A 117 4.14 7.28 20.38
C LYS A 117 5.02 8.51 20.65
N GLY A 118 4.56 9.69 20.20
CA GLY A 118 5.32 10.95 20.31
C GLY A 118 6.28 11.22 19.14
N HIS A 119 6.37 10.30 18.18
CA HIS A 119 7.17 10.47 16.95
C HIS A 119 6.35 10.29 15.68
N MET A 120 5.35 9.42 15.73
CA MET A 120 4.37 9.22 14.66
C MET A 120 2.95 9.20 15.23
N LYS A 121 2.00 9.72 14.47
CA LYS A 121 0.56 9.65 14.72
C LYS A 121 -0.11 8.85 13.62
N VAL A 122 -1.15 8.08 13.96
CA VAL A 122 -1.96 7.40 12.94
C VAL A 122 -2.76 8.42 12.19
N ALA A 123 -2.54 8.50 10.88
CA ALA A 123 -3.33 9.30 9.98
C ALA A 123 -4.56 8.53 9.53
N ARG A 124 -4.36 7.28 9.11
CA ARG A 124 -5.41 6.40 8.60
C ARG A 124 -5.10 4.96 8.96
N GLU A 125 -6.15 4.22 9.29
CA GLU A 125 -6.10 2.79 9.58
C GLU A 125 -7.22 2.11 8.78
N THR A 126 -6.85 1.19 7.90
CA THR A 126 -7.78 0.47 7.04
C THR A 126 -7.55 -1.03 7.18
N ILE A 127 -8.54 -1.72 7.72
CA ILE A 127 -8.59 -3.18 7.76
C ILE A 127 -9.24 -3.64 6.46
N THR A 128 -8.62 -4.56 5.74
CA THR A 128 -9.12 -5.08 4.48
C THR A 128 -9.28 -6.60 4.55
N PHE A 129 -9.92 -7.13 3.51
CA PHE A 129 -10.22 -8.54 3.34
C PHE A 129 -10.16 -8.87 1.84
N ILE A 130 -10.00 -10.16 1.53
CA ILE A 130 -10.23 -10.67 0.17
C ILE A 130 -11.71 -10.98 0.03
N TYR A 131 -12.35 -10.43 -1.01
CA TYR A 131 -13.75 -10.65 -1.31
C TYR A 131 -13.89 -11.70 -2.42
N GLY A 132 -14.65 -12.78 -2.16
CA GLY A 132 -14.86 -13.85 -3.13
C GLY A 132 -13.55 -14.42 -3.70
N GLU A 133 -13.54 -14.68 -5.01
CA GLU A 133 -12.37 -15.13 -5.76
C GLU A 133 -11.56 -13.93 -6.31
N SER A 134 -11.11 -13.05 -5.43
CA SER A 134 -10.42 -11.79 -5.77
C SER A 134 -11.30 -10.76 -6.48
N LEU A 135 -12.56 -10.67 -6.07
CA LEU A 135 -13.50 -9.66 -6.57
C LEU A 135 -13.23 -8.30 -5.92
N ASP A 136 -13.36 -7.24 -6.71
CA ASP A 136 -13.71 -5.92 -6.22
C ASP A 136 -15.18 -5.89 -5.75
N MET A 137 -15.56 -4.91 -4.94
CA MET A 137 -16.93 -4.75 -4.44
C MET A 137 -17.97 -4.51 -5.55
N THR A 138 -17.56 -4.14 -6.76
CA THR A 138 -18.45 -4.09 -7.95
C THR A 138 -18.82 -5.48 -8.48
N GLY A 139 -18.14 -6.53 -8.04
CA GLY A 139 -18.33 -7.92 -8.45
C GLY A 139 -17.54 -8.33 -9.70
N PHE A 140 -16.53 -7.56 -10.10
CA PHE A 140 -15.55 -7.94 -11.11
C PHE A 140 -14.25 -8.40 -10.43
N ILE A 141 -13.56 -9.43 -10.93
CA ILE A 141 -12.24 -9.86 -10.44
C ILE A 141 -11.24 -8.73 -10.67
N ASP A 142 -10.44 -8.44 -9.66
CA ASP A 142 -9.36 -7.47 -9.73
C ASP A 142 -8.01 -8.17 -9.73
N GLY A 143 -7.08 -7.66 -10.55
CA GLY A 143 -5.73 -8.21 -10.69
C GLY A 143 -5.50 -9.14 -11.90
N THR A 144 -6.50 -9.40 -12.75
CA THR A 144 -6.34 -10.20 -13.99
C THR A 144 -5.25 -9.64 -14.92
N GLY A 145 -5.08 -8.31 -14.94
CA GLY A 145 -4.04 -7.63 -15.73
C GLY A 145 -2.68 -7.48 -15.05
N ASN A 146 -2.47 -8.07 -13.86
CA ASN A 146 -1.18 -7.97 -13.19
C ASN A 146 -0.08 -8.71 -13.98
N PRO A 147 1.19 -8.25 -13.89
CA PRO A 147 2.32 -8.94 -14.49
C PRO A 147 2.40 -10.41 -14.06
N THR A 148 2.83 -11.27 -14.97
CA THR A 148 3.11 -12.68 -14.66
C THR A 148 4.30 -12.81 -13.69
N PRO A 149 4.45 -13.93 -12.96
CA PRO A 149 5.53 -14.11 -11.97
C PRO A 149 6.95 -13.97 -12.54
N ASP A 150 7.17 -14.25 -13.82
CA ASP A 150 8.46 -14.05 -14.49
C ASP A 150 8.73 -12.58 -14.85
N ARG A 151 7.70 -11.73 -14.85
CA ARG A 151 7.76 -10.30 -15.22
C ARG A 151 7.57 -9.35 -14.03
N GLU A 152 6.95 -9.80 -12.95
CA GLU A 152 6.60 -8.95 -11.79
C GLU A 152 7.81 -8.19 -11.24
N ARG A 153 8.97 -8.82 -11.17
CA ARG A 153 10.19 -8.21 -10.63
C ARG A 153 10.72 -7.10 -11.54
N GLU A 154 10.66 -7.30 -12.85
CA GLU A 154 11.08 -6.27 -13.82
C GLU A 154 10.18 -5.05 -13.76
N VAL A 155 8.89 -5.25 -13.54
CA VAL A 155 7.89 -4.16 -13.47
C VAL A 155 7.95 -3.40 -12.14
N ALA A 156 8.07 -4.13 -11.01
CA ALA A 156 7.88 -3.53 -9.69
C ALA A 156 9.15 -2.96 -9.06
N ILE A 157 10.35 -3.40 -9.47
CA ILE A 157 11.59 -3.16 -8.71
C ILE A 157 12.53 -2.18 -9.41
N VAL A 158 13.06 -1.24 -8.62
CA VAL A 158 14.15 -0.36 -9.05
C VAL A 158 15.39 -1.22 -9.38
N PRO A 159 15.92 -1.14 -10.62
CA PRO A 159 16.98 -2.04 -11.08
C PRO A 159 18.32 -1.77 -10.39
N GLU A 160 19.22 -2.76 -10.46
CA GLU A 160 20.55 -2.64 -9.89
C GLU A 160 21.36 -1.49 -10.52
N GLY A 161 22.27 -0.91 -9.72
CA GLY A 161 23.09 0.22 -10.15
C GLY A 161 22.35 1.57 -10.22
N LYS A 162 21.07 1.62 -9.84
CA LYS A 162 20.32 2.87 -9.65
C LYS A 162 20.17 3.19 -8.16
N PRO A 163 20.11 4.48 -7.77
CA PRO A 163 19.71 4.87 -6.41
C PRO A 163 18.36 4.24 -6.03
N GLY A 164 18.28 3.65 -4.83
CA GLY A 164 17.11 2.92 -4.35
C GLY A 164 16.94 1.51 -4.92
N ALA A 165 17.97 0.93 -5.55
CA ALA A 165 17.93 -0.41 -6.13
C ALA A 165 17.36 -1.46 -5.16
N GLY A 166 16.47 -2.33 -5.66
CA GLY A 166 15.75 -3.32 -4.86
C GLY A 166 14.52 -2.75 -4.14
N GLY A 167 14.31 -1.44 -4.14
CA GLY A 167 13.07 -0.80 -3.70
C GLY A 167 11.98 -0.83 -4.77
N SER A 168 10.82 -0.24 -4.44
CA SER A 168 9.67 -0.09 -5.33
C SER A 168 8.96 1.24 -5.02
N PHE A 169 8.32 1.82 -6.03
CA PHE A 169 7.42 2.95 -5.83
C PHE A 169 6.02 2.44 -5.51
N ILE A 170 5.41 2.96 -4.45
CA ILE A 170 4.06 2.61 -4.04
C ILE A 170 3.16 3.83 -4.07
N LEU A 171 2.01 3.70 -4.74
CA LEU A 171 0.90 4.64 -4.69
C LEU A 171 -0.29 3.93 -4.03
N ALA A 172 -0.89 4.56 -3.03
CA ALA A 172 -2.06 4.02 -2.33
C ALA A 172 -3.20 5.03 -2.38
N GLN A 173 -4.36 4.61 -2.89
CA GLN A 173 -5.57 5.41 -2.95
C GLN A 173 -6.70 4.67 -2.23
N ARG A 174 -7.53 5.42 -1.48
CA ARG A 174 -8.75 4.88 -0.88
C ARG A 174 -9.94 5.28 -1.74
N TRP A 175 -10.59 4.28 -2.32
CA TRP A 175 -11.84 4.45 -3.06
C TRP A 175 -13.03 4.16 -2.15
N VAL A 176 -14.07 4.99 -2.28
CA VAL A 176 -15.37 4.75 -1.66
C VAL A 176 -16.34 4.63 -2.82
N HIS A 177 -16.90 3.44 -3.00
CA HIS A 177 -17.83 3.17 -4.10
C HIS A 177 -19.23 3.63 -3.72
N ASP A 178 -19.95 4.19 -4.69
CA ASP A 178 -21.40 4.33 -4.63
C ASP A 178 -22.03 3.04 -5.18
N LEU A 179 -22.12 2.03 -4.29
CA LEU A 179 -22.64 0.72 -4.68
C LEU A 179 -24.15 0.78 -4.99
N GLU A 180 -24.90 1.71 -4.41
CA GLU A 180 -26.33 1.87 -4.73
C GLU A 180 -26.54 2.40 -6.15
N ALA A 181 -25.71 3.34 -6.60
CA ALA A 181 -25.73 3.79 -7.98
C ALA A 181 -25.24 2.68 -8.93
N TRP A 182 -24.19 1.95 -8.53
CA TRP A 182 -23.63 0.84 -9.30
C TRP A 182 -24.64 -0.28 -9.58
N GLU A 183 -25.37 -0.72 -8.55
CA GLU A 183 -26.36 -1.81 -8.66
C GLU A 183 -27.60 -1.42 -9.49
N LYS A 184 -27.77 -0.13 -9.83
CA LYS A 184 -28.84 0.31 -10.74
C LYS A 184 -28.47 0.17 -12.21
N LEU A 185 -27.19 0.03 -12.54
CA LEU A 185 -26.74 -0.21 -13.90
C LEU A 185 -27.14 -1.63 -14.33
N SER A 186 -27.57 -1.77 -15.58
CA SER A 186 -27.72 -3.08 -16.22
C SER A 186 -26.36 -3.77 -16.35
N LEU A 187 -26.35 -5.09 -16.57
CA LEU A 187 -25.11 -5.85 -16.76
C LEU A 187 -24.28 -5.28 -17.93
N GLU A 188 -24.94 -4.96 -19.05
CA GLU A 188 -24.29 -4.38 -20.23
C GLU A 188 -23.61 -3.03 -19.92
N GLU A 189 -24.26 -2.17 -19.12
CA GLU A 189 -23.66 -0.90 -18.69
C GLU A 189 -22.48 -1.12 -17.74
N GLN A 190 -22.57 -2.06 -16.79
CA GLN A 190 -21.47 -2.41 -15.90
C GLN A 190 -20.26 -2.94 -16.68
N GLU A 191 -20.49 -3.84 -17.63
CA GLU A 191 -19.45 -4.39 -18.51
C GLU A 191 -18.86 -3.31 -19.44
N GLY A 192 -19.68 -2.36 -19.88
CA GLY A 192 -19.23 -1.19 -20.65
C GLY A 192 -18.31 -0.25 -19.86
N VAL A 193 -18.50 -0.11 -18.54
CA VAL A 193 -17.61 0.67 -17.66
C VAL A 193 -16.24 0.00 -17.52
N PHE A 194 -16.19 -1.32 -17.36
CA PHE A 194 -14.95 -2.06 -17.17
C PHE A 194 -14.27 -2.50 -18.49
N GLY A 195 -15.01 -2.55 -19.59
CA GLY A 195 -14.52 -3.01 -20.89
C GLY A 195 -14.31 -4.52 -21.00
N ARG A 196 -14.96 -5.32 -20.14
CA ARG A 196 -14.89 -6.79 -20.11
C ARG A 196 -16.19 -7.37 -19.55
N THR A 197 -16.44 -8.64 -19.81
CA THR A 197 -17.59 -9.35 -19.22
C THR A 197 -17.39 -9.52 -17.72
N LYS A 198 -18.49 -9.56 -16.95
CA LYS A 198 -18.44 -9.77 -15.50
C LYS A 198 -18.16 -11.22 -15.12
N ALA A 199 -18.62 -12.16 -15.95
CA ALA A 199 -18.44 -13.59 -15.72
C ALA A 199 -17.00 -14.06 -16.00
N ASP A 200 -16.34 -13.49 -17.02
CA ASP A 200 -14.95 -13.83 -17.38
C ASP A 200 -13.95 -12.81 -16.82
N SER A 201 -14.45 -11.89 -16.00
CA SER A 201 -13.65 -10.87 -15.35
C SER A 201 -12.59 -11.53 -14.49
#